data_AF-A0A0A8YVY9-F1
#
_entry.id   AF-A0A0A8YVY9-F1
#
_cell.length_a   1.000
_cell.length_b   1.000
_cell.length_c   1.000
_cell.angle_alpha   90.00
_cell.angle_beta   90.00
_cell.angle_gamma   90.00
#
_symmetry.space_group_name_H-M   'P 1'
#
loop_
_entity.id
_entity.type
_entity.pdbx_description
1 polymer ?
#
loop_
_entity_poly.entity_id
_entity_poly.type
_entity_poly.pdbx_seq_one_letter_code
_entity_poly.pdbx_strand_id
1 'polypeptide(L)' 'MTEAVLHQVFDPYGEVEHMEVSEGTSTVAAVVKYASLQEAEQALQMLNGRNVYDGCC' A
#
# COMPACT_ATOMS: atom_id res chain seq x y z
N MET A 1 -1.61 0.36 -11.88
CA MET A 1 -1.22 -0.58 -10.79
C MET A 1 -2.52 -1.15 -10.27
N THR A 2 -2.71 -2.47 -10.30
CA THR A 2 -3.98 -3.10 -9.93
C THR A 2 -4.01 -3.48 -8.44
N GLU A 3 -5.20 -3.44 -7.83
CA GLU A 3 -5.47 -3.75 -6.42
C GLU A 3 -4.84 -5.06 -5.92
N ALA A 4 -4.78 -6.08 -6.77
CA ALA A 4 -4.14 -7.37 -6.44
C ALA A 4 -2.66 -7.25 -6.04
N VAL A 5 -1.92 -6.30 -6.64
CA VAL A 5 -0.50 -6.07 -6.30
C VAL A 5 -0.39 -5.42 -4.94
N LEU A 6 -1.28 -4.48 -4.63
CA LEU A 6 -1.30 -3.84 -3.31
C LEU A 6 -1.64 -4.87 -2.25
N HIS A 7 -2.64 -5.72 -2.47
CA HIS A 7 -2.96 -6.82 -1.55
C HIS A 7 -1.76 -7.70 -1.24
N GLN A 8 -1.01 -8.15 -2.25
CA GLN A 8 0.19 -8.97 -2.03
C GLN A 8 1.31 -8.23 -1.29
N VAL A 9 1.44 -6.93 -1.50
CA VAL A 9 2.44 -6.11 -0.81
C VAL A 9 2.03 -5.90 0.64
N PHE A 10 0.75 -5.72 0.94
CA PHE A 10 0.26 -5.36 2.26
C PHE A 10 -0.06 -6.57 3.17
N ASP A 11 -0.46 -7.71 2.60
CA ASP A 11 -0.70 -8.99 3.31
C ASP A 11 0.38 -9.37 4.34
N PRO A 12 1.70 -9.29 4.02
CA PRO A 12 2.74 -9.70 4.96
C PRO A 12 2.95 -8.73 6.14
N TYR A 13 2.37 -7.52 6.11
CA TYR A 13 2.57 -6.52 7.16
C TYR A 13 1.49 -6.52 8.25
N GLY A 14 0.32 -7.11 7.99
CA GLY A 14 -0.77 -7.18 8.97
C GLY A 14 -2.12 -7.52 8.34
N GLU A 15 -3.13 -7.70 9.19
CA GLU A 15 -4.49 -7.98 8.72
C GLU A 15 -5.17 -6.70 8.20
N VAL A 16 -5.44 -6.67 6.89
CA VAL A 16 -6.10 -5.55 6.22
C VAL A 16 -7.61 -5.66 6.41
N GLU A 17 -8.19 -4.79 7.24
CA GLU A 17 -9.65 -4.68 7.41
C GLU A 17 -10.32 -4.10 6.17
N HIS A 18 -9.66 -3.16 5.50
CA HIS A 18 -10.23 -2.49 4.35
C HIS A 18 -9.14 -1.96 3.41
N MET A 19 -9.30 -2.20 2.11
CA MET A 19 -8.44 -1.66 1.07
C MET A 19 -9.30 -0.98 0.01
N GLU A 20 -8.94 0.25 -0.32
CA GLU A 20 -9.59 1.01 -1.38
C GLU A 20 -8.52 1.61 -2.30
N VAL A 21 -8.63 1.32 -3.60
CA VAL A 21 -7.69 1.82 -4.60
C VAL A 21 -8.39 2.89 -5.43
N SER A 22 -7.83 4.09 -5.41
CA SER A 22 -8.30 5.23 -6.18
C SER A 22 -7.32 5.53 -7.32
N GLU A 23 -7.79 5.32 -8.54
CA GLU A 23 -7.03 5.63 -9.75
C GLU A 23 -7.35 7.06 -10.18
N GLY A 24 -6.38 7.97 -9.98
CA GLY A 24 -6.43 9.33 -10.51
C GLY A 24 -5.91 9.40 -11.94
N THR A 25 -6.13 10.53 -12.61
CA THR A 25 -5.76 10.75 -14.02
C THR A 25 -4.27 10.53 -14.32
N SER A 26 -3.41 10.75 -13.33
CA SER A 26 -1.94 10.66 -13.47
C SER A 26 -1.26 9.89 -12.35
N THR A 27 -1.99 9.51 -11.30
CA THR A 27 -1.46 8.86 -10.10
C THR A 27 -2.44 7.83 -9.59
N VAL A 28 -1.93 6.70 -9.12
CA VAL A 28 -2.73 5.72 -8.40
C VAL A 28 -2.47 5.92 -6.90
N ALA A 29 -3.54 6.08 -6.13
CA ALA A 29 -3.51 6.13 -4.68
C ALA A 29 -4.24 4.91 -4.12
N ALA A 30 -3.81 4.42 -2.97
CA ALA A 30 -4.51 3.36 -2.26
C ALA A 30 -4.57 3.69 -0.78
N VAL A 31 -5.71 3.41 -0.18
CA VAL A 31 -5.97 3.55 1.25
C VAL A 31 -6.10 2.15 1.83
N VAL A 32 -5.25 1.84 2.81
CA VAL A 32 -5.25 0.56 3.51
C VAL A 32 -5.52 0.83 4.98
N LYS A 33 -6.54 0.18 5.53
CA LYS A 33 -6.83 0.15 6.96
C LYS A 33 -6.42 -1.21 7.53
N TYR A 34 -5.59 -1.15 8.57
CA TYR A 34 -5.21 -2.31 9.36
C TYR A 34 -6.02 -2.39 10.65
N ALA A 35 -6.13 -3.60 11.18
CA ALA A 35 -6.77 -3.85 12.46
C ALA A 35 -6.05 -3.17 13.64
N SER A 36 -4.73 -3.01 13.57
CA SER A 36 -3.95 -2.32 14.60
C SER A 36 -3.09 -1.17 14.08
N LEU A 37 -2.85 -0.19 14.95
CA LEU A 37 -1.96 0.93 14.67
C LEU A 37 -0.52 0.45 14.41
N GLN A 38 -0.09 -0.61 15.11
CA GLN A 38 1.28 -1.10 15.05
C GLN A 38 1.59 -1.75 13.69
N GLU A 39 0.63 -2.49 13.11
CA GLU A 39 0.71 -3.02 11.75
C GLU A 39 0.74 -1.88 10.71
N ALA A 40 -0.10 -0.86 10.90
CA ALA A 40 -0.10 0.32 10.02
C ALA A 40 1.23 1.07 10.06
N GLU A 41 1.83 1.24 11.24
CA GLU A 41 3.15 1.86 11.40
C GLU A 41 4.26 1.02 10.76
N GLN A 42 4.23 -0.31 10.89
CA GLN A 42 5.20 -1.18 10.23
C GLN A 42 5.08 -1.14 8.71
N ALA A 43 3.86 -1.24 8.17
CA ALA A 43 3.60 -1.11 6.74
C ALA A 43 4.07 0.26 6.23
N LEU A 44 3.76 1.33 6.97
CA LEU A 44 4.21 2.69 6.64
C LEU A 44 5.73 2.76 6.66
N GLN A 45 6.43 2.30 7.70
CA GLN A 45 7.89 2.34 7.75
C GLN A 45 8.57 1.54 6.64
N MET A 46 7.96 0.43 6.22
CA MET A 46 8.52 -0.44 5.17
C MET A 46 8.27 0.11 3.76
N LEU A 47 7.17 0.84 3.56
CA LEU A 47 6.74 1.33 2.25
C LEU A 47 7.03 2.83 2.05
N ASN A 48 7.11 3.61 3.13
CA ASN A 48 7.43 5.02 3.11
C ASN A 48 8.90 5.22 2.72
N GLY A 49 9.13 5.87 1.58
CA GLY A 49 10.47 6.08 1.03
C GLY A 49 11.00 4.92 0.18
N ARG A 50 10.25 3.81 0.04
CA ARG A 50 10.51 2.82 -1.01
C ARG A 50 9.70 3.16 -2.25
N ASN A 51 10.39 3.66 -3.27
CA ASN A 51 9.84 3.71 -4.62
C ASN A 51 9.45 2.28 -5.03
N VAL A 52 8.17 2.01 -5.22
CA VAL A 52 7.71 0.78 -5.92
C VAL A 52 8.16 0.81 -7.39
N TYR A 53 8.54 2.01 -7.89
CA TYR A 53 9.14 2.24 -9.20
C TYR A 53 10.46 3.02 -9.06
N ASP A 54 11.60 2.32 -9.06
CA ASP A 54 12.96 2.90 -9.17
C ASP A 54 13.36 3.07 -10.67
N GLY A 55 12.40 3.45 -11.51
CA GLY A 55 12.56 3.33 -12.95
C GLY A 55 11.56 4.16 -13.74
N CYS A 56 11.67 5.48 -13.63
CA CYS A 56 11.27 6.34 -14.74
C CYS A 56 12.53 6.72 -15.52
N CYS A 57 12.48 6.43 -16.83
CA CYS A 57 13.52 6.57 -17.84
C CYS A 57 14.25 7.92 -17.90
#